data_AF-A0AAD8NKS6-F1
#
_entry.id   AF-A0AAD8NKS6-F1
#
_cell.length_a   1.000
_cell.length_b   1.000
_cell.length_c   1.000
_cell.angle_alpha   90.00
_cell.angle_beta   90.00
_cell.angle_gamma   90.00
#
_symmetry.space_group_name_H-M   'P 1'
#
loop_
_entity.id
_entity.type
_entity.pdbx_description
1 polymer ?
#
loop_
_entity_poly.entity_id
_entity_poly.type
_entity_poly.pdbx_seq_one_letter_code
_entity_poly.pdbx_strand_id
1 'polypeptide(L)'
;MSDGTTMQLLWIDQIKDWAAYSIVASQDRCRYGLCGPYGSCNNNRYPPCKCLVGFRPRVPDEWDRANGSSGCERNKPLDCGSGDGFKKISGVKELQLYGLCKFRYQKWRNWMLVMV
;
A
#
# COMPACT_ATOMS: atom_id res chain seq x y z
N MET A 1 4.57 22.46 -18.23
CA MET A 1 4.81 21.72 -16.97
C MET A 1 3.78 20.61 -16.92
N SER A 2 4.17 19.36 -17.14
CA SER A 2 3.25 18.21 -17.01
C SER A 2 3.10 17.87 -15.53
N ASP A 3 1.88 17.74 -15.06
CA ASP A 3 1.47 17.51 -13.67
C ASP A 3 1.62 16.04 -13.22
N GLY A 4 2.14 15.17 -14.10
CA GLY A 4 2.31 13.74 -13.85
C GLY A 4 0.98 12.96 -13.85
N THR A 5 -0.11 13.55 -14.34
CA THR A 5 -1.42 12.90 -14.42
C THR A 5 -1.49 11.98 -15.63
N THR A 6 -1.77 10.69 -15.40
CA THR A 6 -2.04 9.75 -16.49
C THR A 6 -3.48 9.88 -16.95
N MET A 7 -3.67 10.11 -18.24
CA MET A 7 -5.00 10.19 -18.86
C MET A 7 -5.18 9.03 -19.83
N GLN A 8 -6.36 8.42 -19.83
CA GLN A 8 -6.79 7.52 -20.88
C GLN A 8 -7.58 8.31 -21.92
N LEU A 9 -7.07 8.35 -23.14
CA LEU A 9 -7.74 8.99 -24.27
C LEU A 9 -8.44 7.91 -25.09
N LEU A 10 -9.67 8.21 -25.52
CA LEU A 10 -10.45 7.39 -26.43
C LEU A 10 -10.58 8.15 -27.76
N TRP A 11 -10.25 7.49 -28.85
CA TRP A 11 -10.50 8.01 -30.18
C TRP A 11 -11.99 7.93 -30.51
N ILE A 12 -12.61 9.07 -30.86
CA ILE A 12 -14.02 9.13 -31.24
C ILE A 12 -14.12 9.45 -32.73
N ASP A 13 -14.48 8.44 -33.52
CA ASP A 13 -14.56 8.56 -34.98
C ASP A 13 -15.58 9.58 -35.49
N GLN A 14 -16.65 9.85 -34.74
CA GLN A 14 -17.70 10.80 -35.11
C GLN A 14 -17.19 12.24 -35.18
N ILE A 15 -16.28 12.61 -34.28
CA ILE A 15 -15.69 13.95 -34.21
C ILE A 15 -14.25 13.99 -34.74
N LYS A 16 -13.70 12.82 -35.12
CA LYS A 16 -12.32 12.65 -35.59
C LYS A 16 -11.29 13.25 -34.62
N ASP A 17 -11.52 13.01 -33.33
CA ASP A 17 -10.69 13.57 -32.26
C ASP A 17 -10.54 12.62 -31.07
N TRP A 18 -9.51 12.88 -30.26
CA TRP A 18 -9.25 12.20 -28.99
C TRP A 18 -10.04 12.87 -27.87
N ALA A 19 -10.94 12.11 -27.23
CA ALA A 19 -11.61 12.55 -26.02
C ALA A 19 -10.96 11.92 -24.79
N ALA A 20 -10.90 12.69 -23.70
CA ALA A 20 -10.51 12.12 -22.40
C ALA A 20 -11.61 11.17 -21.92
N TYR A 21 -11.29 9.88 -21.89
CA TYR A 21 -12.20 8.85 -21.38
C TYR A 21 -12.12 8.74 -19.87
N SER A 22 -10.90 8.75 -19.33
CA SER A 22 -10.69 8.84 -17.89
C SER A 22 -9.46 9.67 -17.58
N ILE A 23 -9.58 10.50 -16.55
CA ILE A 23 -8.45 11.12 -15.89
C ILE A 23 -8.17 10.24 -14.70
N VAL A 24 -7.00 9.58 -14.65
CA VAL A 24 -6.55 8.94 -13.41
C VAL A 24 -6.13 10.08 -12.50
N ALA A 25 -7.12 10.68 -11.85
CA ALA A 25 -6.91 11.87 -11.05
C ALA A 25 -5.86 11.56 -9.98
N SER A 26 -4.88 12.44 -9.90
CA SER A 26 -3.85 12.54 -8.87
C SER A 26 -4.39 12.79 -7.44
N GLN A 27 -5.70 12.58 -7.23
CA GLN A 27 -6.38 12.54 -5.93
C GLN A 27 -6.12 11.24 -5.16
N ASP A 28 -5.32 10.32 -5.70
CA ASP A 28 -4.79 9.21 -4.94
C ASP A 28 -3.88 9.76 -3.82
N ARG A 29 -4.45 9.88 -2.61
CA ARG A 29 -3.71 10.25 -1.40
C ARG A 29 -2.62 9.21 -1.13
N CYS A 30 -2.80 7.98 -1.61
CA CYS A 30 -1.86 6.88 -1.51
C CYS A 30 -0.80 6.88 -2.61
N ARG A 31 0.03 7.92 -2.61
CA ARG A 31 1.23 7.96 -3.44
C ARG A 31 2.22 6.86 -3.06
N TYR A 32 2.99 6.40 -4.03
CA TYR A 32 4.03 5.39 -3.82
C TYR A 32 5.00 5.85 -2.72
N GLY A 33 5.27 4.98 -1.74
CA GLY A 33 6.19 5.26 -0.64
C GLY A 33 5.63 6.09 0.52
N LEU A 34 4.37 6.55 0.48
CA LEU A 34 3.81 7.44 1.52
C LEU A 34 3.87 6.86 2.94
N CYS A 35 3.50 5.57 3.10
CA CYS A 35 3.34 4.94 4.42
C CYS A 35 4.51 4.07 4.86
N GLY A 36 5.64 4.14 4.15
CA GLY A 36 6.86 3.39 4.47
C GLY A 36 6.68 1.86 4.53
N PRO A 37 7.72 1.13 4.96
CA PRO A 37 7.66 -0.32 5.11
C PRO A 37 6.59 -0.76 6.12
N TYR A 38 5.91 -1.87 5.84
CA TYR A 38 4.86 -2.45 6.70
C TYR A 38 3.70 -1.52 7.07
N GLY A 39 3.56 -0.39 6.37
CA GLY A 39 2.39 0.49 6.40
C GLY A 39 1.47 0.21 5.22
N SER A 40 0.16 0.30 5.46
CA SER A 40 -0.87 0.33 4.41
C SER A 40 -1.44 1.73 4.27
N CYS A 41 -1.83 2.08 3.05
CA CYS A 41 -2.46 3.35 2.76
C CYS A 41 -3.94 3.16 2.42
N ASN A 42 -4.80 4.06 2.92
CA ASN A 42 -6.22 4.10 2.63
C ASN A 42 -6.66 5.53 2.28
N ASN A 43 -7.11 5.74 1.03
CA ASN A 43 -7.59 7.03 0.53
C ASN A 43 -8.81 7.57 1.30
N ASN A 44 -9.62 6.68 1.87
CA ASN A 44 -10.86 7.02 2.56
C ASN A 44 -10.65 7.31 4.07
N ARG A 45 -9.40 7.38 4.53
CA ARG A 45 -9.06 7.60 5.94
C ARG A 45 -8.14 8.80 6.11
N TYR A 46 -8.25 9.47 7.26
CA TYR A 46 -7.27 10.43 7.75
C TYR A 46 -6.82 10.06 9.19
N PRO A 47 -5.51 9.96 9.47
CA PRO A 47 -4.41 9.97 8.51
C PRO A 47 -4.46 8.76 7.57
N PRO A 48 -3.96 8.89 6.31
CA PRO A 48 -4.12 7.87 5.28
C PRO A 48 -3.33 6.59 5.58
N CYS A 49 -2.28 6.67 6.41
CA CYS A 49 -1.43 5.54 6.76
C CYS A 49 -1.92 4.78 8.00
N LYS A 50 -1.80 3.44 7.95
CA LYS A 50 -2.05 2.53 9.07
C LYS A 50 -0.98 1.44 9.09
N CYS A 51 -0.47 1.06 10.25
CA CYS A 51 0.36 -0.14 10.35
C CYS A 51 -0.45 -1.41 10.10
N LEU A 52 0.20 -2.40 9.48
CA LEU A 52 -0.37 -3.74 9.38
C LEU A 52 -0.60 -4.35 10.77
N VAL A 53 -1.50 -5.31 10.86
CA VAL A 53 -1.77 -6.02 12.12
C VAL A 53 -0.47 -6.67 12.62
N GLY A 54 -0.12 -6.45 13.88
CA GLY A 54 1.14 -6.95 14.47
C GLY A 54 2.31 -5.96 14.40
N PHE A 55 2.10 -4.78 13.82
CA PHE A 55 3.10 -3.73 13.69
C PHE A 55 2.65 -2.45 14.40
N ARG A 56 3.63 -1.62 14.78
CA ARG A 56 3.45 -0.29 15.38
C ARG A 56 4.29 0.75 14.63
N PRO A 57 3.96 2.05 14.74
CA PRO A 57 4.78 3.09 14.14
C PRO A 57 6.21 3.01 14.63
N ARG A 58 7.18 3.07 13.71
CA ARG A 58 8.60 3.07 14.07
C ARG A 58 9.00 4.37 14.77
N VAL A 59 8.42 5.49 14.33
CA VAL A 59 8.62 6.83 14.89
C VAL A 59 7.24 7.40 15.27
N PRO A 60 6.81 7.28 16.54
CA PRO A 60 5.49 7.74 16.98
C PRO A 60 5.23 9.23 16.68
N ASP A 61 6.22 10.10 16.92
CA ASP A 61 6.10 11.54 16.70
C ASP A 61 5.81 11.92 15.24
N GLU A 62 6.36 11.18 14.27
CA GLU A 62 6.02 11.37 12.85
C GLU A 62 4.58 10.96 12.57
N TRP A 63 4.16 9.85 13.17
CA TRP A 63 2.81 9.32 13.02
C TRP A 63 1.74 10.25 13.55
N ASP A 64 2.01 10.90 14.70
CA ASP A 64 1.14 11.91 15.30
C ASP A 64 1.00 13.16 14.41
N ARG A 65 2.00 13.44 13.57
CA ARG A 65 1.98 14.50 12.55
C ARG A 65 1.46 14.02 11.20
N ALA A 66 0.80 12.86 11.15
CA ALA A 66 0.31 12.22 9.92
C ALA A 66 1.41 11.92 8.88
N ASN A 67 2.67 11.84 9.30
CA ASN A 67 3.79 11.42 8.47
C ASN A 67 4.05 9.92 8.68
N GLY A 68 3.77 9.12 7.66
CA GLY A 68 3.98 7.67 7.67
C GLY A 68 5.29 7.20 7.03
N SER A 69 6.18 8.10 6.62
CA SER A 69 7.34 7.77 5.77
C SER A 69 8.33 6.80 6.42
N SER A 70 8.53 6.89 7.74
CA SER A 70 9.35 5.92 8.49
C SER A 70 8.75 4.51 8.59
N GLY A 71 7.47 4.36 8.25
CA GLY A 71 6.75 3.09 8.27
C GLY A 71 6.56 2.51 9.67
N CYS A 72 6.43 1.19 9.71
CA CYS A 72 6.10 0.43 10.90
C CYS A 72 7.14 -0.65 11.21
N GLU A 73 7.25 -1.01 12.47
CA GLU A 73 8.08 -2.11 12.96
C GLU A 73 7.22 -3.17 13.65
N ARG A 74 7.73 -4.40 13.77
CA ARG A 74 6.98 -5.48 14.44
C ARG A 74 6.85 -5.17 15.93
N ASN A 75 5.70 -5.54 16.50
CA ASN A 75 5.47 -5.46 17.93
C ASN A 75 6.30 -6.50 18.71
N LYS A 76 6.63 -7.62 18.06
CA LYS A 76 7.39 -8.73 18.62
C LYS A 76 8.49 -9.15 17.66
N PRO A 77 9.67 -9.55 18.15
CA PRO A 77 10.68 -10.18 17.31
C PRO A 77 10.12 -11.48 16.72
N LEU A 78 10.61 -11.85 15.54
CA LEU A 78 10.27 -13.13 14.91
C LEU A 78 10.88 -14.27 15.70
N ASP A 79 10.08 -15.28 15.99
CA ASP A 79 10.50 -16.59 16.46
C ASP A 79 10.25 -17.63 15.36
N CYS A 80 11.29 -17.84 14.54
CA CYS A 80 11.27 -18.79 13.41
C CYS A 80 11.10 -20.26 13.84
N GLY A 81 10.91 -20.54 15.13
CA GLY A 81 10.39 -21.81 15.63
C GLY A 81 8.88 -21.93 15.40
N SER A 82 8.12 -22.15 16.48
CA SER A 82 6.69 -22.50 16.42
C SER A 82 5.75 -21.30 16.69
N GLY A 83 6.32 -20.15 17.05
CA GLY A 83 5.56 -18.99 17.53
C GLY A 83 5.04 -18.07 16.42
N ASP A 84 5.74 -18.02 15.29
CA ASP A 84 5.40 -17.14 14.17
C ASP A 84 4.27 -17.72 13.32
N GLY A 85 3.36 -16.85 12.88
CA GLY A 85 2.24 -17.22 12.04
C GLY A 85 1.97 -16.21 10.93
N PHE A 86 1.06 -16.56 10.04
CA PHE A 86 0.59 -15.62 9.01
C PHE A 86 -0.84 -15.19 9.29
N LYS A 87 -1.07 -13.88 9.32
CA LYS A 87 -2.42 -13.30 9.33
C LYS A 87 -2.84 -12.94 7.93
N LYS A 88 -4.05 -13.39 7.59
CA LYS A 88 -4.70 -13.05 6.33
C LYS A 88 -5.20 -11.61 6.37
N ILE A 89 -4.83 -10.82 5.37
CA ILE A 89 -5.39 -9.50 5.12
C ILE A 89 -5.99 -9.43 3.71
N SER A 90 -7.05 -8.65 3.56
CA SER A 90 -7.83 -8.49 2.34
C SER A 90 -7.87 -7.03 1.90
N GLY A 91 -8.22 -6.80 0.63
CA GLY A 91 -8.42 -5.45 0.10
C GLY A 91 -7.13 -4.61 0.04
N VAL A 92 -5.96 -5.26 0.05
CA VAL A 92 -4.67 -4.60 -0.10
C VAL A 92 -4.13 -4.79 -1.51
N LYS A 93 -3.62 -3.70 -2.09
CA LYS A 93 -2.76 -3.78 -3.28
C LYS A 93 -1.48 -4.51 -2.88
N GLU A 94 -0.95 -5.33 -3.79
CA GLU A 94 0.20 -6.21 -3.52
C GLU A 94 1.36 -5.42 -2.88
N LEU A 95 1.76 -5.84 -1.67
CA LEU A 95 2.86 -5.21 -0.96
C LEU A 95 4.19 -5.71 -1.54
N GLN A 96 5.08 -4.77 -1.83
CA GLN A 96 6.46 -5.09 -2.17
C GLN A 96 7.22 -5.47 -0.88
N LEU A 97 7.12 -6.74 -0.50
CA LEU A 97 7.77 -7.29 0.69
C LEU A 97 9.17 -7.79 0.33
N TYR A 98 10.17 -6.94 0.47
CA TYR A 98 11.58 -7.35 0.36
C TYR A 98 12.06 -7.81 1.74
N GLY A 99 12.47 -9.08 1.88
CA GLY A 99 13.21 -9.57 3.06
C GLY A 99 12.42 -10.40 4.10
N LEU A 100 11.50 -11.27 3.70
CA LEU A 100 10.92 -12.28 4.61
C LEU A 100 11.65 -13.62 4.47
N CYS A 101 11.87 -14.31 5.60
CA CYS A 101 12.27 -15.72 5.65
C CYS A 101 11.46 -16.50 4.60
N LYS A 102 12.16 -17.09 3.62
CA LYS A 102 11.66 -17.71 2.38
C LYS A 102 10.13 -17.87 2.29
N PHE A 103 9.50 -16.96 1.54
CA PHE A 103 8.12 -17.11 1.07
C PHE A 103 7.97 -18.34 0.18
N ARG A 104 7.13 -19.30 0.59
CA ARG A 104 6.41 -20.14 -0.36
C ARG A 104 5.18 -19.36 -0.80
N TYR A 105 5.31 -18.62 -1.92
CA TYR A 105 4.23 -17.84 -2.53
C TYR A 105 3.07 -18.77 -2.90
N GLN A 106 2.03 -18.86 -2.08
CA GLN A 106 0.76 -19.48 -2.45
C GLN A 106 -0.27 -18.37 -2.71
N LYS A 107 -0.20 -17.82 -3.92
CA LYS A 107 -1.19 -16.89 -4.47
C LYS A 107 -2.52 -17.65 -4.65
N TRP A 108 -3.48 -17.42 -3.75
CA TRP A 108 -4.85 -17.85 -3.94
C TRP A 108 -5.78 -16.65 -3.77
N ARG A 109 -6.46 -16.23 -4.85
CA ARG A 109 -7.73 -15.47 -4.91
C ARG A 109 -7.90 -14.21 -4.02
N ASN A 110 -7.12 -13.14 -4.21
CA ASN A 110 -7.29 -11.79 -3.57
C ASN A 110 -6.88 -11.67 -2.09
N TRP A 111 -6.02 -12.54 -1.57
CA TRP A 111 -5.58 -12.50 -0.18
C TRP A 111 -4.07 -12.35 -0.05
N MET A 112 -3.62 -11.64 0.98
CA MET A 112 -2.21 -11.52 1.31
C MET A 112 -1.97 -11.96 2.76
N LEU A 113 -0.87 -12.67 3.00
CA LEU A 113 -0.49 -13.18 4.31
C LEU A 113 0.61 -12.29 4.90
N VAL A 114 0.38 -11.76 6.09
CA VAL A 114 1.34 -10.95 6.85
C VAL A 114 1.92 -11.81 7.97
N MET A 115 3.24 -11.95 8.02
CA MET A 115 3.92 -12.63 9.13
C MET A 115 3.83 -11.77 10.40
N VAL A 116 3.27 -12.34 11.47
CA VAL A 116 3.02 -11.69 12.76
C VAL A 116 3.64 -12.52 13.87
#